data_AF-A0A954DHC3-F1
#
_entry.id   AF-A0A954DHC3-F1
#
_cell.length_a   1.000
_cell.length_b   1.000
_cell.length_c   1.000
_cell.angle_alpha   90.00
_cell.angle_beta   90.00
_cell.angle_gamma   90.00
#
_symmetry.space_group_name_H-M   'P 1'
#
loop_
_entity.id
_entity.type
_entity.pdbx_description
1 polymer ?
#
loop_
_entity_poly.entity_id
_entity_poly.type
_entity_poly.pdbx_seq_one_letter_code
_entity_poly.pdbx_strand_id
1 'polypeptide(L)'
;MPEPSDKTAWDFNPAPRDASSAKTQLEFARLGEITPQMRRVAEREPHLTPELVRDEVAAGRMVIPANRVHLGYRLDPMAIGRASLTKINANLGASPVSSGTD
;
A
#
# COMPACT_ATOMS: atom_id res chain seq x y z
N MET A 1 8.28 -5.23 -33.26
CA MET A 1 8.05 -5.36 -31.81
C MET A 1 9.41 -5.30 -31.14
N PRO A 2 9.63 -4.49 -30.10
CA PRO A 2 10.89 -4.57 -29.35
C PRO A 2 11.00 -5.94 -28.67
N GLU A 3 12.24 -6.41 -28.51
CA GLU A 3 12.51 -7.66 -27.81
C GLU A 3 12.06 -7.57 -26.34
N PRO A 4 11.59 -8.68 -25.75
CA PRO A 4 11.30 -8.75 -24.32
C PRO A 4 12.52 -8.36 -23.49
N SER A 5 12.31 -7.57 -22.46
CA SER A 5 13.37 -7.19 -21.53
C SER A 5 13.86 -8.40 -20.74
N ASP A 6 15.17 -8.60 -20.67
CA ASP A 6 15.80 -9.62 -19.81
C ASP A 6 15.63 -9.32 -18.31
N LYS A 7 15.28 -8.07 -17.96
CA LYS A 7 15.01 -7.66 -16.58
C LYS A 7 13.66 -8.20 -16.12
N THR A 8 13.70 -8.93 -15.01
CA THR A 8 12.55 -9.39 -14.24
C THR A 8 12.13 -8.33 -13.21
N ALA A 9 10.96 -8.51 -12.60
CA ALA A 9 10.53 -7.65 -11.49
C ALA A 9 11.52 -7.63 -10.31
N TRP A 10 12.34 -8.67 -10.17
CA TRP A 10 13.34 -8.79 -9.11
C TRP A 10 14.53 -7.85 -9.30
N ASP A 11 14.87 -7.52 -10.54
CA ASP A 11 15.96 -6.59 -10.86
C ASP A 11 15.66 -5.14 -10.45
N PHE A 12 14.37 -4.84 -10.22
CA PHE A 12 13.90 -3.55 -9.70
C PHE A 12 13.66 -3.58 -8.19
N ASN A 13 13.81 -4.74 -7.54
CA ASN A 13 13.65 -4.81 -6.10
C ASN A 13 14.89 -4.16 -5.46
N PRO A 14 14.74 -3.09 -4.66
CA PRO A 14 15.88 -2.45 -4.03
C PRO A 14 16.62 -3.46 -3.15
N ALA A 15 17.94 -3.31 -3.05
CA ALA A 15 18.74 -4.07 -2.09
C ALA A 15 18.11 -3.94 -0.68
N PRO A 16 18.22 -4.99 0.17
CA PRO A 16 17.68 -4.94 1.53
C PRO A 16 18.19 -3.68 2.23
N ARG A 17 17.27 -2.76 2.54
CA ARG A 17 17.60 -1.54 3.27
C ARG A 17 17.76 -1.88 4.74
N ASP A 18 18.62 -1.16 5.45
CA ASP A 18 18.72 -1.29 6.90
C ASP A 18 17.37 -1.00 7.57
N ALA A 19 17.16 -1.56 8.76
CA ALA A 19 15.90 -1.36 9.50
C ALA A 19 15.64 0.13 9.81
N SER A 20 16.70 0.93 9.98
CA SER A 20 16.63 2.36 10.28
C SER A 20 16.12 3.24 9.14
N SER A 21 16.07 2.74 7.90
CA SER A 21 15.71 3.50 6.70
C SER A 21 14.36 3.10 6.10
N ALA A 22 13.60 2.22 6.77
CA ALA A 22 12.25 1.85 6.36
C ALA A 22 11.34 3.08 6.30
N LYS A 23 10.66 3.26 5.17
CA LYS A 23 9.72 4.37 4.90
C LYS A 23 8.36 3.89 4.45
N THR A 24 8.31 2.74 3.78
CA THR A 24 7.11 2.18 3.16
C THR A 24 6.55 1.03 4.02
N GLN A 25 5.26 0.77 3.86
CA GLN A 25 4.59 -0.33 4.57
C GLN A 25 5.20 -1.70 4.21
N LEU A 26 5.68 -1.87 2.96
CA LEU A 26 6.36 -3.08 2.52
C LEU A 26 7.68 -3.31 3.28
N GLU A 27 8.46 -2.26 3.50
CA GLU A 27 9.73 -2.36 4.24
C GLU A 27 9.48 -2.72 5.71
N PHE A 28 8.57 -2.00 6.38
CA PHE A 28 8.19 -2.33 7.76
C PHE A 28 7.67 -3.77 7.88
N ALA A 29 6.84 -4.21 6.94
CA ALA A 29 6.32 -5.58 6.93
C ALA A 29 7.43 -6.62 6.79
N ARG A 30 8.40 -6.41 5.89
CA ARG A 30 9.55 -7.30 5.67
C ARG A 30 10.51 -7.33 6.87
N LEU A 31 10.52 -6.28 7.69
CA LEU A 31 11.24 -6.23 8.97
C LEU A 31 10.46 -6.90 10.13
N GLY A 32 9.25 -7.39 9.86
CA GLY A 32 8.39 -8.03 10.87
C GLY A 32 7.58 -7.05 11.71
N GLU A 33 7.66 -5.74 11.43
CA GLU A 33 6.99 -4.70 12.20
C GLU A 33 5.53 -4.54 11.79
N ILE A 34 4.64 -4.49 12.81
CA ILE A 34 3.22 -4.16 12.62
C ILE A 34 3.03 -2.68 12.88
N THR A 35 2.84 -1.92 11.80
CA THR A 35 2.64 -0.47 11.85
C THR A 35 1.24 -0.11 12.37
N PRO A 36 1.01 1.14 12.84
CA PRO A 36 -0.33 1.62 13.17
C PRO A 36 -1.32 1.50 11.99
N GLN A 37 -0.84 1.65 10.76
CA GLN A 37 -1.68 1.52 9.56
C GLN A 37 -2.15 0.08 9.36
N MET A 38 -1.30 -0.93 9.61
CA MET A 38 -1.69 -2.34 9.54
C MET A 38 -2.72 -2.70 10.62
N ARG A 39 -2.57 -2.19 11.85
CA ARG A 39 -3.57 -2.37 12.92
C ARG A 39 -4.90 -1.76 12.52
N ARG A 40 -4.87 -0.53 11.98
CA ARG A 40 -6.07 0.17 11.54
C ARG A 40 -6.80 -0.56 10.41
N VAL A 41 -6.07 -1.18 9.48
CA VAL A 41 -6.66 -2.05 8.45
C VAL A 41 -7.37 -3.25 9.09
N ALA A 42 -6.74 -3.93 10.06
CA ALA A 42 -7.35 -5.06 10.75
C ALA A 42 -8.62 -4.67 11.54
N GLU A 43 -8.65 -3.47 12.14
CA GLU A 43 -9.86 -2.93 12.78
C GLU A 43 -11.01 -2.74 11.78
N ARG A 44 -10.71 -2.30 10.55
CA ARG A 44 -11.70 -2.10 9.47
C ARG A 44 -12.16 -3.41 8.85
N GLU A 45 -11.29 -4.42 8.87
CA GLU A 45 -11.51 -5.72 8.26
C GLU A 45 -11.38 -6.80 9.33
N PRO A 46 -12.40 -6.99 10.19
CA PRO A 46 -12.30 -7.79 11.42
C PRO A 46 -12.05 -9.30 11.18
N HIS A 47 -12.09 -9.74 9.92
CA HIS A 47 -11.71 -11.10 9.51
C HIS A 47 -10.19 -11.25 9.28
N LEU A 48 -9.43 -10.15 9.32
CA LEU A 48 -7.98 -10.11 9.20
C LEU A 48 -7.34 -9.72 10.53
N THR A 49 -6.26 -10.41 10.90
CA THR A 49 -5.42 -9.99 12.03
C THR A 49 -4.32 -9.03 11.56
N PRO A 50 -3.76 -8.17 12.45
CA PRO A 50 -2.63 -7.31 12.10
C PRO A 50 -1.42 -8.09 11.56
N GLU A 51 -1.18 -9.31 12.08
CA GLU A 51 -0.12 -10.21 11.63
C GLU A 51 -0.38 -10.70 10.20
N LEU A 52 -1.63 -11.08 9.88
CA LEU A 52 -2.00 -11.50 8.53
C LEU A 52 -1.86 -10.34 7.53
N VAL A 53 -2.28 -9.13 7.91
CA VAL A 53 -2.09 -7.93 7.10
C VAL A 53 -0.60 -7.68 6.84
N ARG A 54 0.25 -7.76 7.87
CA ARG A 54 1.70 -7.65 7.72
C ARG A 54 2.24 -8.71 6.75
N ASP A 55 1.85 -9.96 6.91
CA ASP A 55 2.37 -11.06 6.10
C ASP A 55 1.97 -10.95 4.62
N GLU A 56 0.73 -10.55 4.34
CA GLU A 56 0.26 -10.26 2.97
C GLU A 56 1.00 -9.05 2.36
N VAL A 57 1.28 -8.01 3.15
CA VAL A 57 2.07 -6.85 2.71
C VAL A 57 3.52 -7.24 2.46
N ALA A 58 4.16 -7.99 3.37
CA ALA A 58 5.54 -8.46 3.22
C ALA A 58 5.72 -9.34 1.98
N ALA A 59 4.73 -10.18 1.69
CA ALA A 59 4.67 -11.04 0.51
C ALA A 59 4.35 -10.28 -0.80
N GLY A 60 4.03 -8.98 -0.73
CA GLY A 60 3.69 -8.16 -1.90
C GLY A 60 2.32 -8.51 -2.52
N ARG A 61 1.44 -9.21 -1.79
CA ARG A 61 0.09 -9.56 -2.24
C ARG A 61 -0.98 -8.56 -1.78
N MET A 62 -0.62 -7.69 -0.84
CA MET A 62 -1.44 -6.61 -0.31
C MET A 62 -0.63 -5.32 -0.25
N VAL A 63 -1.29 -4.19 -0.50
CA VAL A 63 -0.70 -2.85 -0.35
C VAL A 63 -1.57 -1.98 0.55
N ILE A 64 -0.93 -1.09 1.30
CA ILE A 64 -1.58 -0.06 2.10
C ILE A 64 -1.11 1.30 1.58
N PRO A 65 -1.88 1.99 0.72
CA PRO A 65 -1.51 3.30 0.19
C PRO A 65 -1.62 4.37 1.29
N ALA A 66 -0.54 4.54 2.04
CA ALA A 66 -0.45 5.46 3.16
C ALA A 66 0.77 6.37 3.03
N ASN A 67 0.73 7.31 2.08
CA ASN A 67 1.75 8.35 1.97
C ASN A 67 1.80 9.16 3.27
N ARG A 68 3.00 9.35 3.83
CA ARG A 68 3.26 10.08 5.09
C ARG A 68 2.68 11.50 5.09
N VAL A 69 2.70 12.20 3.95
CA VAL A 69 2.10 13.53 3.82
C VAL A 69 0.58 13.46 3.94
N HIS A 70 -0.05 12.48 3.26
CA HIS A 70 -1.51 12.32 3.28
C HIS A 70 -2.03 11.83 4.64
N LEU A 71 -1.23 11.04 5.38
CA LEU A 71 -1.54 10.68 6.76
C LEU A 71 -1.71 11.91 7.67
N GLY A 72 -0.94 12.99 7.42
CA GLY A 72 -1.09 14.26 8.13
C GLY A 72 -2.46 14.93 7.93
N TYR A 73 -3.14 14.65 6.82
CA TYR A 73 -4.49 15.15 6.51
C TYR A 73 -5.61 14.21 6.96
N ARG A 74 -5.35 13.33 7.95
CA ARG A 74 -6.32 12.37 8.52
C ARG A 74 -6.82 11.31 7.54
N LEU A 75 -5.96 10.86 6.62
CA LEU A 75 -6.23 9.65 5.83
C LEU A 75 -6.55 8.49 6.77
N ASP A 76 -7.71 7.84 6.57
CA ASP A 76 -8.05 6.59 7.23
C ASP A 76 -7.49 5.40 6.40
N PRO A 77 -6.42 4.72 6.86
CA PRO A 77 -5.76 3.65 6.11
C PRO A 77 -6.73 2.53 5.69
N MET A 78 -6.48 1.99 4.50
CA MET A 78 -7.18 0.82 3.96
C MET A 78 -6.19 -0.08 3.20
N ALA A 79 -6.49 -1.36 3.07
CA ALA A 79 -5.67 -2.31 2.33
C ALA A 79 -6.31 -2.72 0.99
N ILE A 80 -5.47 -2.93 -0.02
CA ILE A 80 -5.86 -3.48 -1.32
C ILE A 80 -5.08 -4.77 -1.52
N GLY A 81 -5.77 -5.91 -1.56
CA GLY A 81 -5.18 -7.23 -1.77
C GLY A 81 -6.25 -8.30 -1.87
N ARG A 82 -5.89 -9.51 -2.33
CA ARG A 82 -6.88 -10.60 -2.47
C ARG A 82 -7.46 -11.07 -1.15
N ALA A 83 -6.73 -10.91 -0.05
CA ALA A 83 -7.19 -11.26 1.28
C ALA A 83 -8.14 -10.21 1.89
N SER A 84 -8.16 -8.97 1.38
CA SER A 84 -9.07 -7.93 1.85
C SER A 84 -10.38 -7.89 1.05
N LEU A 85 -11.40 -7.23 1.58
CA LEU A 85 -12.64 -6.97 0.84
C LEU A 85 -12.34 -6.22 -0.47
N THR A 86 -13.03 -6.57 -1.55
CA THR A 86 -12.93 -5.87 -2.84
C THR A 86 -13.12 -4.37 -2.67
N LYS A 87 -12.17 -3.57 -3.17
CA LYS A 87 -12.22 -2.11 -3.14
C LYS A 87 -12.67 -1.56 -4.50
N ILE A 88 -13.36 -0.43 -4.47
CA ILE A 88 -13.73 0.33 -5.66
C ILE A 88 -12.96 1.65 -5.70
N ASN A 89 -12.64 2.12 -6.90
CA ASN A 89 -12.00 3.43 -7.13
C ASN A 89 -12.93 4.30 -7.98
N ALA A 90 -13.08 5.56 -7.60
CA ALA A 90 -13.83 6.55 -8.35
C ALA A 90 -12.87 7.65 -8.81
N ASN A 91 -12.86 7.94 -10.11
CA ASN A 91 -12.06 9.02 -10.68
C ASN A 91 -12.87 10.32 -10.62
N LEU A 92 -12.33 11.34 -9.96
CA LEU A 92 -12.87 12.69 -9.91
C LEU A 92 -11.82 13.65 -10.48
N GLY A 93 -12.25 14.61 -11.28
CA GLY A 93 -11.35 15.56 -11.91
C GLY A 93 -12.09 16.72 -12.56
N ALA A 94 -11.44 17.87 -12.56
CA ALA A 94 -11.90 19.05 -13.25
C ALA A 94 -11.53 18.99 -14.74
N SER A 95 -12.46 19.31 -15.64
CA SER A 95 -12.16 19.46 -17.07
C SER A 95 -12.22 20.95 -17.46
N PRO A 96 -11.43 21.41 -18.43
CA PRO A 96 -11.48 22.80 -18.91
C PRO A 96 -12.87 23.23 -19.41
N VAL A 97 -13.73 22.26 -19.72
CA VAL A 97 -15.05 22.47 -20.35
C VAL A 97 -16.18 22.47 -19.32
N SER A 98 -16.02 21.74 -18.21
CA SER A 98 -17.02 21.63 -17.15
C SER A 98 -16.39 21.05 -15.88
N SER A 99 -16.31 21.86 -14.84
CA SER A 99 -16.11 21.50 -13.41
C SER A 99 -15.92 22.76 -12.56
N GLY A 100 -16.38 22.73 -11.31
CA GLY A 100 -16.18 23.79 -10.31
C GLY A 100 -15.46 23.28 -9.05
N THR A 101 -15.00 24.19 -8.20
CA THR A 101 -14.28 23.89 -6.94
C THR A 101 -15.09 24.19 -5.68
N ASP A 102 -16.41 24.33 -5.84
CA ASP A 102 -17.33 24.68 -4.75
C ASP A 102 -17.30 23.65 -3.60
#